data_AF-A0A250IZN3-F1
#
_entry.id   AF-A0A250IZN3-F1
#
_cell.length_a   1.000
_cell.length_b   1.000
_cell.length_c   1.000
_cell.angle_alpha   90.00
_cell.angle_beta   90.00
_cell.angle_gamma   90.00
#
_symmetry.space_group_name_H-M   'P 1'
#
loop_
_entity.id
_entity.type
_entity.pdbx_description
1 polymer ?
#
loop_
_entity_poly.entity_id
_entity_poly.type
_entity_poly.pdbx_seq_one_letter_code
_entity_poly.pdbx_strand_id
1 'polypeptide(L)'
;MGLRVEGAGARIHEASFSGGFRRAVETRDARVVLESVRVGAARTALHQARGEARLARVTVEHGPDVGLFVQHGTLRLEDVTVTGHEYGLQTREARLEARGFTSVRAVRAGVALLGTQGVMEDTRVVGSGDFGAVSLLGSDMLLRGLHVEGAEAYGVSATRGRLRLERALLTGLTSREGDAGDGLHLRDVEVEARGLVVRDVAGAGVLAAQGARVVLRETVLTSCRTAGVWGETLARVTAEGLEVRGSGGPALVALENGVLRVEDLSAGDNAGGLVAADCAGDTRVTLGRVEGQASVGPGAPCVTGPSR
;
A
#
# COMPACT_ATOMS: atom_id res chain seq x y z
N MET A 1 -2.47 -32.58 2.88
CA MET A 1 -2.69 -31.64 3.99
C MET A 1 -1.73 -32.04 5.11
N GLY A 2 -1.16 -31.11 5.86
CA GLY A 2 -0.28 -31.42 6.99
C GLY A 2 -1.06 -31.64 8.30
N LEU A 3 -1.57 -30.56 8.88
CA LEU A 3 -2.43 -30.56 10.07
C LEU A 3 -3.80 -29.95 9.76
N ARG A 4 -4.86 -30.55 10.31
CA ARG A 4 -6.21 -29.98 10.35
C ARG A 4 -6.66 -29.78 11.80
N VAL A 5 -7.18 -28.60 12.11
CA VAL A 5 -7.76 -28.28 13.42
C VAL A 5 -9.18 -27.74 13.23
N GLU A 6 -10.17 -28.40 13.83
CA GLU A 6 -11.59 -27.99 13.72
C GLU A 6 -12.26 -27.96 15.09
N GLY A 7 -12.96 -26.87 15.41
CA GLY A 7 -13.76 -26.73 16.64
C GLY A 7 -12.98 -26.77 17.97
N ALA A 8 -11.65 -26.92 17.91
CA ALA A 8 -10.77 -27.09 19.06
C ALA A 8 -9.56 -26.14 18.99
N GLY A 9 -8.72 -26.18 20.02
CA GLY A 9 -7.46 -25.45 20.08
C GLY A 9 -6.26 -26.34 19.75
N ALA A 10 -5.25 -25.79 19.06
CA ALA A 10 -3.96 -26.44 18.88
C ALA A 10 -2.81 -25.45 19.10
N ARG A 11 -1.71 -25.92 19.68
CA ARG A 11 -0.45 -25.18 19.77
C ARG A 11 0.65 -26.04 19.16
N ILE A 12 1.36 -25.47 18.19
CA ILE A 12 2.51 -26.09 17.54
C ILE A 12 3.71 -25.20 17.82
N HIS A 13 4.77 -25.82 18.32
CA HIS A 13 6.02 -25.15 18.65
C HIS A 13 7.17 -25.92 18.00
N GLU A 14 8.14 -25.21 17.43
CA GLU A 14 9.38 -25.78 16.87
C GLU A 14 9.13 -26.95 15.89
N ALA A 15 8.27 -26.71 14.91
CA ALA A 15 7.91 -27.70 13.90
C ALA A 15 8.36 -27.31 12.49
N SER A 16 8.53 -28.32 11.63
CA SER A 16 8.80 -28.13 10.21
C SER A 16 7.81 -28.93 9.37
N PHE A 17 7.22 -28.27 8.37
CA PHE A 17 6.38 -28.89 7.35
C PHE A 17 7.14 -28.85 6.01
N SER A 18 7.73 -29.97 5.60
CA SER A 18 8.63 -30.05 4.44
C SER A 18 8.07 -30.85 3.25
N GLY A 19 6.73 -30.95 3.13
CA GLY A 19 6.05 -31.70 2.08
C GLY A 19 5.28 -30.79 1.13
N GLY A 20 5.03 -31.27 -0.10
CA GLY A 20 4.18 -30.62 -1.11
C GLY A 20 2.69 -30.60 -0.73
N PHE A 21 2.37 -30.16 0.47
CA PHE A 21 1.02 -30.15 0.99
C PHE A 21 0.17 -29.14 0.22
N ARG A 22 -1.08 -29.50 -0.09
CA ARG A 22 -2.07 -28.49 -0.51
C ARG A 22 -2.22 -27.37 0.55
N ARG A 23 -2.28 -27.76 1.82
CA ARG A 23 -2.32 -26.87 2.99
C ARG A 23 -1.44 -27.49 4.08
N ALA A 24 -0.44 -26.78 4.57
CA ALA A 24 0.38 -27.27 5.68
C ALA A 24 -0.42 -27.26 6.99
N VAL A 25 -1.08 -26.14 7.31
CA VAL A 25 -2.02 -26.01 8.43
C VAL A 25 -3.37 -25.52 7.91
N GLU A 26 -4.41 -26.30 8.12
CA GLU A 26 -5.79 -25.91 7.88
C GLU A 26 -6.54 -25.78 9.20
N THR A 27 -7.22 -24.65 9.40
CA THR A 27 -8.01 -24.39 10.61
C THR A 27 -9.40 -23.92 10.26
N ARG A 28 -10.39 -24.43 11.00
CA ARG A 28 -11.79 -24.05 10.86
C ARG A 28 -12.46 -23.93 12.23
N ASP A 29 -13.04 -22.76 12.53
CA ASP A 29 -13.71 -22.49 13.81
C ASP A 29 -12.85 -22.89 15.02
N ALA A 30 -11.54 -22.65 14.90
CA ALA A 30 -10.52 -23.17 15.80
C ALA A 30 -9.59 -22.05 16.27
N ARG A 31 -8.85 -22.32 17.34
CA ARG A 31 -7.74 -21.47 17.78
C ARG A 31 -6.43 -22.17 17.53
N VAL A 32 -5.55 -21.59 16.71
CA VAL A 32 -4.22 -22.14 16.48
C VAL A 32 -3.12 -21.18 16.89
N VAL A 33 -2.09 -21.71 17.54
CA VAL A 33 -0.84 -20.99 17.82
C VAL A 33 0.29 -21.74 17.12
N LEU A 34 1.00 -21.04 16.24
CA LEU A 34 2.18 -21.54 15.54
C LEU A 34 3.39 -20.70 15.97
N GLU A 35 4.37 -21.32 16.60
CA GLU A 35 5.55 -20.63 17.11
C GLU A 35 6.83 -21.32 16.65
N SER A 36 7.77 -20.55 16.09
CA SER A 36 9.03 -21.07 15.56
C SER A 36 8.81 -22.17 14.51
N VAL A 37 7.79 -22.02 13.66
CA VAL A 37 7.40 -23.00 12.65
C VAL A 37 8.00 -22.66 11.29
N ARG A 38 8.52 -23.66 10.58
CA ARG A 38 8.95 -23.54 9.18
C ARG A 38 8.02 -24.32 8.26
N VAL A 39 7.60 -23.71 7.16
CA VAL A 39 6.80 -24.36 6.12
C VAL A 39 7.49 -24.17 4.79
N GLY A 40 7.87 -25.28 4.15
CA GLY A 40 8.46 -25.29 2.82
C GLY A 40 7.61 -26.10 1.84
N ALA A 41 7.55 -25.65 0.58
CA ALA A 41 6.93 -26.35 -0.55
C ALA A 41 5.39 -26.56 -0.47
N ALA A 42 4.74 -26.15 0.60
CA ALA A 42 3.28 -26.20 0.69
C ALA A 42 2.66 -25.18 -0.25
N ARG A 43 1.56 -25.53 -0.93
CA ARG A 43 0.83 -24.56 -1.77
C ARG A 43 0.32 -23.37 -0.96
N THR A 44 -0.26 -23.69 0.20
CA THR A 44 -0.63 -22.72 1.23
C THR A 44 -0.08 -23.17 2.58
N ALA A 45 0.59 -22.28 3.30
CA ALA A 45 1.13 -22.61 4.61
C ALA A 45 0.06 -22.59 5.69
N LEU A 46 -0.72 -21.52 5.76
CA LEU A 46 -1.87 -21.41 6.64
C LEU A 46 -3.12 -21.13 5.83
N HIS A 47 -4.15 -21.95 6.03
CA HIS A 47 -5.50 -21.66 5.57
C HIS A 47 -6.46 -21.65 6.76
N GLN A 48 -6.91 -20.47 7.17
CA GLN A 48 -7.84 -20.26 8.27
C GLN A 48 -9.22 -19.84 7.77
N ALA A 49 -10.26 -20.56 8.20
CA ALA A 49 -11.66 -20.19 8.00
C ALA A 49 -12.34 -20.02 9.37
N ARG A 50 -12.67 -18.77 9.73
CA ARG A 50 -13.16 -18.38 11.07
C ARG A 50 -12.15 -18.69 12.18
N GLY A 51 -12.46 -18.34 13.43
CA GLY A 51 -11.57 -18.58 14.57
C GLY A 51 -10.39 -17.60 14.70
N GLU A 52 -9.32 -18.04 15.35
CA GLU A 52 -8.13 -17.22 15.68
C GLU A 52 -6.84 -17.98 15.34
N ALA A 53 -5.93 -17.34 14.62
CA ALA A 53 -4.58 -17.83 14.42
C ALA A 53 -3.56 -16.83 14.97
N ARG A 54 -2.59 -17.33 15.76
CA ARG A 54 -1.41 -16.56 16.18
C ARG A 54 -0.15 -17.23 15.64
N LEU A 55 0.62 -16.49 14.85
CA LEU A 55 1.88 -16.93 14.28
C LEU A 55 3.00 -16.07 14.86
N ALA A 56 4.02 -16.71 15.44
CA ALA A 56 5.21 -16.05 15.97
C ALA A 56 6.48 -16.70 15.43
N ARG A 57 7.40 -15.92 14.85
CA ARG A 57 8.67 -16.41 14.28
C ARG A 57 8.45 -17.53 13.28
N VAL A 58 7.53 -17.33 12.34
CA VAL A 58 7.15 -18.32 11.31
C VAL A 58 7.81 -17.96 9.99
N THR A 59 8.38 -18.96 9.31
CA THR A 59 8.95 -18.80 7.97
C THR A 59 8.20 -19.69 6.99
N VAL A 60 7.77 -19.10 5.88
CA VAL A 60 7.03 -19.77 4.81
C VAL A 60 7.77 -19.57 3.50
N GLU A 61 8.08 -20.66 2.80
CA GLU A 61 8.90 -20.63 1.60
C GLU A 61 8.27 -21.44 0.46
N HIS A 62 8.21 -20.79 -0.70
CA HIS A 62 8.05 -21.40 -2.02
C HIS A 62 6.77 -22.25 -2.19
N GLY A 63 5.64 -21.61 -2.46
CA GLY A 63 4.41 -22.29 -2.86
C GLY A 63 3.71 -21.59 -4.04
N PRO A 64 2.95 -22.34 -4.87
CA PRO A 64 2.26 -21.78 -6.02
C PRO A 64 1.02 -20.93 -5.69
N ASP A 65 0.49 -21.00 -4.47
CA ASP A 65 -0.72 -20.27 -4.07
C ASP A 65 -0.39 -19.26 -2.94
N VAL A 66 -1.41 -18.77 -2.22
CA VAL A 66 -1.28 -17.87 -1.07
C VAL A 66 -0.46 -18.50 0.06
N GLY A 67 0.51 -17.77 0.63
CA GLY A 67 1.27 -18.21 1.80
C GLY A 67 0.40 -18.30 3.05
N LEU A 68 -0.19 -17.18 3.46
CA LEU A 68 -1.11 -17.09 4.59
C LEU A 68 -2.49 -16.62 4.11
N PHE A 69 -3.50 -17.48 4.22
CA PHE A 69 -4.89 -17.16 3.88
C PHE A 69 -5.77 -17.18 5.12
N VAL A 70 -6.48 -16.08 5.38
CA VAL A 70 -7.42 -15.96 6.51
C VAL A 70 -8.75 -15.38 6.06
N GLN A 71 -9.85 -16.03 6.45
CA GLN A 71 -11.19 -15.59 6.11
C GLN A 71 -12.11 -15.61 7.34
N HIS A 72 -12.89 -14.53 7.54
CA HIS A 72 -13.92 -14.39 8.60
C HIS A 72 -13.40 -14.63 10.04
N GLY A 73 -12.13 -14.33 10.35
CA GLY A 73 -11.54 -14.59 11.66
C GLY A 73 -10.48 -13.58 12.07
N THR A 74 -9.71 -13.89 13.11
CA THR A 74 -8.63 -13.02 13.62
C THR A 74 -7.26 -13.63 13.36
N LEU A 75 -6.34 -12.84 12.82
CA LEU A 75 -4.95 -13.21 12.61
C LEU A 75 -4.02 -12.29 13.41
N ARG A 76 -3.12 -12.90 14.17
CA ARG A 76 -2.04 -12.22 14.88
C ARG A 76 -0.69 -12.68 14.34
N LEU A 77 0.12 -11.78 13.81
CA LEU A 77 1.45 -12.06 13.28
C LEU A 77 2.52 -11.36 14.10
N GLU A 78 3.57 -12.09 14.42
CA GLU A 78 4.74 -11.58 15.12
C GLU A 78 6.01 -12.14 14.46
N ASP A 79 6.77 -11.29 13.77
CA ASP A 79 8.03 -11.65 13.11
C ASP A 79 7.86 -12.82 12.12
N VAL A 80 7.02 -12.62 11.10
CA VAL A 80 6.63 -13.66 10.12
C VAL A 80 7.15 -13.30 8.73
N THR A 81 7.81 -14.26 8.08
CA THR A 81 8.36 -14.08 6.73
C THR A 81 7.73 -15.05 5.73
N VAL A 82 7.28 -14.54 4.59
CA VAL A 82 6.72 -15.32 3.48
C VAL A 82 7.49 -15.02 2.20
N THR A 83 8.04 -16.05 1.55
CA THR A 83 8.89 -15.89 0.37
C THR A 83 8.34 -16.67 -0.83
N GLY A 84 8.19 -16.00 -1.98
CA GLY A 84 7.94 -16.66 -3.27
C GLY A 84 6.56 -17.28 -3.45
N HIS A 85 5.56 -16.82 -2.68
CA HIS A 85 4.16 -17.23 -2.82
C HIS A 85 3.40 -16.32 -3.79
N GLU A 86 2.21 -16.75 -4.24
CA GLU A 86 1.36 -15.90 -5.08
C GLU A 86 1.01 -14.59 -4.34
N TYR A 87 0.55 -14.74 -3.10
CA TYR A 87 0.38 -13.67 -2.14
C TYR A 87 1.15 -14.01 -0.87
N GLY A 88 1.84 -13.04 -0.28
CA GLY A 88 2.46 -13.24 1.04
C GLY A 88 1.40 -13.47 2.11
N LEU A 89 0.47 -12.52 2.22
CA LEU A 89 -0.70 -12.56 3.09
C LEU A 89 -1.95 -12.19 2.30
N GLN A 90 -2.99 -12.99 2.40
CA GLN A 90 -4.32 -12.64 1.92
C GLN A 90 -5.36 -12.79 3.02
N THR A 91 -6.20 -11.77 3.19
CA THR A 91 -7.30 -11.79 4.15
C THR A 91 -8.63 -11.43 3.50
N ARG A 92 -9.71 -12.02 4.03
CA ARG A 92 -11.08 -11.70 3.62
C ARG A 92 -11.99 -11.56 4.85
N GLU A 93 -12.56 -10.39 5.04
CA GLU A 93 -13.48 -10.07 6.13
C GLU A 93 -12.90 -10.47 7.50
N ALA A 94 -11.65 -10.08 7.74
CA ALA A 94 -10.88 -10.52 8.90
C ALA A 94 -10.48 -9.36 9.82
N ARG A 95 -10.02 -9.71 11.02
CA ARG A 95 -9.27 -8.81 11.91
C ARG A 95 -7.79 -9.16 11.84
N LEU A 96 -6.94 -8.16 11.67
CA LEU A 96 -5.50 -8.34 11.51
C LEU A 96 -4.72 -7.49 12.51
N GLU A 97 -3.85 -8.13 13.29
CA GLU A 97 -2.81 -7.47 14.08
C GLU A 97 -1.47 -8.06 13.65
N ALA A 98 -0.62 -7.29 13.00
CA ALA A 98 0.69 -7.77 12.55
C ALA A 98 1.81 -6.85 13.06
N ARG A 99 2.91 -7.46 13.52
CA ARG A 99 4.17 -6.77 13.83
C ARG A 99 5.31 -7.53 13.17
N GLY A 100 6.14 -6.84 12.39
CA GLY A 100 7.32 -7.45 11.75
C GLY A 100 6.97 -8.46 10.65
N PHE A 101 5.92 -8.19 9.86
CA PHE A 101 5.59 -9.04 8.71
C PHE A 101 6.49 -8.71 7.51
N THR A 102 7.09 -9.73 6.90
CA THR A 102 7.92 -9.58 5.70
C THR A 102 7.41 -10.47 4.57
N SER A 103 7.14 -9.87 3.40
CA SER A 103 6.88 -10.60 2.16
C SER A 103 8.01 -10.37 1.17
N VAL A 104 8.51 -11.44 0.56
CA VAL A 104 9.62 -11.39 -0.40
C VAL A 104 9.23 -12.07 -1.71
N ARG A 105 9.35 -11.34 -2.82
CA ARG A 105 9.13 -11.82 -4.20
C ARG A 105 7.78 -12.52 -4.37
N ALA A 106 6.71 -11.86 -3.90
CA ALA A 106 5.36 -12.37 -4.13
C ALA A 106 4.99 -12.26 -5.62
N VAL A 107 4.29 -13.25 -6.19
CA VAL A 107 3.99 -13.27 -7.64
C VAL A 107 2.91 -12.26 -8.01
N ARG A 108 1.96 -11.96 -7.12
CA ARG A 108 0.89 -10.99 -7.32
C ARG A 108 1.03 -9.80 -6.39
N ALA A 109 0.91 -10.02 -5.08
CA ALA A 109 1.04 -8.96 -4.08
C ALA A 109 1.64 -9.46 -2.78
N GLY A 110 2.39 -8.60 -2.08
CA GLY A 110 2.90 -8.94 -0.75
C GLY A 110 1.77 -9.13 0.25
N VAL A 111 0.81 -8.22 0.24
CA VAL A 111 -0.37 -8.20 1.12
C VAL A 111 -1.62 -7.87 0.32
N ALA A 112 -2.67 -8.67 0.45
CA ALA A 112 -4.00 -8.41 -0.12
C ALA A 112 -5.07 -8.48 0.97
N LEU A 113 -5.74 -7.36 1.24
CA LEU A 113 -6.72 -7.21 2.31
C LEU A 113 -8.10 -6.88 1.73
N LEU A 114 -9.07 -7.78 1.94
CA LEU A 114 -10.44 -7.60 1.46
C LEU A 114 -11.37 -7.51 2.67
N GLY A 115 -12.11 -6.41 2.83
CA GLY A 115 -13.06 -6.24 3.94
C GLY A 115 -12.40 -6.32 5.33
N THR A 116 -11.11 -6.00 5.45
CA THR A 116 -10.31 -6.32 6.65
C THR A 116 -10.10 -5.09 7.51
N GLN A 117 -10.03 -5.30 8.83
CA GLN A 117 -9.83 -4.24 9.79
C GLN A 117 -8.63 -4.55 10.69
N GLY A 118 -7.83 -3.54 11.00
CA GLY A 118 -6.78 -3.67 12.02
C GLY A 118 -5.51 -2.88 11.76
N VAL A 119 -4.38 -3.42 12.22
CA VAL A 119 -3.09 -2.74 12.25
C VAL A 119 -1.98 -3.64 11.75
N MET A 120 -1.06 -3.06 10.98
CA MET A 120 0.22 -3.68 10.66
C MET A 120 1.36 -2.71 10.99
N GLU A 121 2.30 -3.17 11.80
CA GLU A 121 3.48 -2.44 12.21
C GLU A 121 4.74 -3.09 11.63
N ASP A 122 5.67 -2.26 11.16
CA ASP A 122 6.97 -2.65 10.63
C ASP A 122 6.86 -3.73 9.54
N THR A 123 6.02 -3.45 8.55
CA THR A 123 5.78 -4.35 7.41
C THR A 123 6.76 -4.07 6.29
N ARG A 124 7.42 -5.12 5.79
CA ARG A 124 8.33 -5.03 4.65
C ARG A 124 7.82 -5.86 3.47
N VAL A 125 7.79 -5.27 2.28
CA VAL A 125 7.53 -5.98 1.03
C VAL A 125 8.70 -5.72 0.08
N VAL A 126 9.41 -6.78 -0.31
CA VAL A 126 10.57 -6.71 -1.21
C VAL A 126 10.27 -7.52 -2.46
N GLY A 127 9.99 -6.86 -3.57
CA GLY A 127 9.56 -7.51 -4.80
C GLY A 127 8.13 -8.05 -4.67
N SER A 128 7.22 -7.55 -5.48
CA SER A 128 5.89 -8.11 -5.67
C SER A 128 5.43 -7.90 -7.10
N GLY A 129 4.50 -8.71 -7.60
CA GLY A 129 4.00 -8.59 -8.95
C GLY A 129 2.92 -7.52 -9.14
N ASP A 130 2.12 -7.73 -10.19
CA ASP A 130 1.24 -6.74 -10.83
C ASP A 130 0.09 -6.20 -9.97
N PHE A 131 -0.16 -6.77 -8.80
CA PHE A 131 -1.18 -6.27 -7.86
C PHE A 131 -0.59 -5.33 -6.80
N GLY A 132 0.72 -5.03 -6.89
CA GLY A 132 1.43 -4.12 -6.01
C GLY A 132 1.88 -4.74 -4.69
N ALA A 133 2.51 -3.95 -3.84
CA ALA A 133 3.00 -4.46 -2.56
C ALA A 133 1.86 -4.67 -1.54
N VAL A 134 0.98 -3.69 -1.40
CA VAL A 134 -0.20 -3.77 -0.53
C VAL A 134 -1.46 -3.38 -1.29
N SER A 135 -2.42 -4.29 -1.36
CA SER A 135 -3.73 -4.08 -1.98
C SER A 135 -4.84 -4.11 -0.92
N LEU A 136 -5.64 -3.05 -0.84
CA LEU A 136 -6.76 -2.91 0.08
C LEU A 136 -8.06 -2.71 -0.69
N LEU A 137 -9.06 -3.54 -0.41
CA LEU A 137 -10.41 -3.42 -0.95
C LEU A 137 -11.44 -3.38 0.19
N GLY A 138 -12.09 -2.24 0.39
CA GLY A 138 -13.11 -2.07 1.43
C GLY A 138 -12.57 -2.35 2.84
N SER A 139 -11.33 -1.97 3.11
CA SER A 139 -10.62 -2.28 4.36
C SER A 139 -10.37 -1.01 5.19
N ASP A 140 -10.34 -1.17 6.52
CA ASP A 140 -10.04 -0.10 7.49
C ASP A 140 -8.72 -0.43 8.21
N MET A 141 -7.61 0.16 7.77
CA MET A 141 -6.26 -0.22 8.20
C MET A 141 -5.43 0.95 8.72
N LEU A 142 -4.64 0.67 9.77
CA LEU A 142 -3.47 1.46 10.14
C LEU A 142 -2.20 0.71 9.73
N LEU A 143 -1.38 1.31 8.88
CA LEU A 143 -0.07 0.79 8.48
C LEU A 143 1.01 1.73 9.01
N ARG A 144 1.86 1.21 9.91
CA ARG A 144 2.94 1.97 10.55
C ARG A 144 4.29 1.35 10.18
N GLY A 145 5.24 2.15 9.71
CA GLY A 145 6.57 1.66 9.35
C GLY A 145 6.56 0.76 8.12
N LEU A 146 5.73 1.06 7.12
CA LEU A 146 5.67 0.29 5.87
C LEU A 146 6.93 0.57 5.02
N HIS A 147 7.60 -0.48 4.58
CA HIS A 147 8.72 -0.39 3.64
C HIS A 147 8.44 -1.25 2.41
N VAL A 148 8.36 -0.61 1.24
CA VAL A 148 8.20 -1.27 -0.05
C VAL A 148 9.39 -0.98 -0.95
N GLU A 149 9.93 -2.04 -1.54
CA GLU A 149 11.04 -1.99 -2.47
C GLU A 149 10.76 -2.87 -3.68
N GLY A 150 10.81 -2.30 -4.89
CA GLY A 150 10.78 -3.09 -6.13
C GLY A 150 9.45 -3.77 -6.42
N ALA A 151 8.31 -3.20 -6.02
CA ALA A 151 7.01 -3.72 -6.38
C ALA A 151 6.62 -3.36 -7.82
N GLU A 152 6.05 -4.32 -8.54
CA GLU A 152 5.44 -4.05 -9.84
C GLU A 152 4.10 -3.32 -9.65
N ALA A 153 3.81 -2.40 -10.57
CA ALA A 153 2.59 -1.60 -10.66
C ALA A 153 2.28 -0.60 -9.52
N TYR A 154 2.25 -1.01 -8.23
CA TYR A 154 1.84 -0.10 -7.15
C TYR A 154 2.56 -0.36 -5.82
N GLY A 155 2.85 0.71 -5.07
CA GLY A 155 3.32 0.59 -3.69
C GLY A 155 2.15 0.20 -2.77
N VAL A 156 1.13 1.05 -2.73
CA VAL A 156 -0.15 0.76 -2.08
C VAL A 156 -1.30 1.08 -3.02
N SER A 157 -2.17 0.11 -3.26
CA SER A 157 -3.43 0.31 -3.96
C SER A 157 -4.58 0.18 -2.96
N ALA A 158 -5.45 1.18 -2.88
CA ALA A 158 -6.58 1.18 -1.96
C ALA A 158 -7.87 1.61 -2.67
N THR A 159 -8.90 0.78 -2.57
CA THR A 159 -10.23 1.04 -3.11
C THR A 159 -11.28 0.84 -2.02
N ARG A 160 -12.02 1.89 -1.65
CA ARG A 160 -13.00 1.90 -0.56
C ARG A 160 -12.41 1.62 0.84
N GLY A 161 -13.03 2.20 1.85
CA GLY A 161 -12.63 2.05 3.25
C GLY A 161 -11.75 3.20 3.74
N ARG A 162 -10.91 2.93 4.74
CA ARG A 162 -10.04 3.93 5.38
C ARG A 162 -8.61 3.42 5.54
N LEU A 163 -7.64 4.26 5.21
CA LEU A 163 -6.23 3.93 5.34
C LEU A 163 -5.50 5.04 6.11
N ARG A 164 -4.85 4.68 7.21
CA ARG A 164 -3.88 5.55 7.87
C ARG A 164 -2.47 5.01 7.65
N LEU A 165 -1.60 5.83 7.09
CA LEU A 165 -0.19 5.53 6.84
C LEU A 165 0.67 6.39 7.78
N GLU A 166 1.55 5.75 8.55
CA GLU A 166 2.52 6.43 9.40
C GLU A 166 3.93 5.94 9.06
N ARG A 167 4.78 6.84 8.55
CA ARG A 167 6.18 6.54 8.17
C ARG A 167 6.26 5.41 7.14
N ALA A 168 5.78 5.68 5.93
CA ALA A 168 5.84 4.73 4.81
C ALA A 168 6.96 5.15 3.84
N LEU A 169 7.78 4.18 3.42
CA LEU A 169 8.82 4.35 2.39
C LEU A 169 8.51 3.42 1.21
N LEU A 170 8.28 4.00 0.03
CA LEU A 170 7.94 3.28 -1.19
C LEU A 170 8.96 3.63 -2.27
N THR A 171 9.74 2.64 -2.73
CA THR A 171 10.85 2.88 -3.65
C THR A 171 10.88 1.90 -4.82
N GLY A 172 11.21 2.39 -6.01
CA GLY A 172 11.51 1.55 -7.17
C GLY A 172 10.27 0.86 -7.73
N LEU A 173 9.20 1.61 -7.96
CA LEU A 173 7.91 1.08 -8.39
C LEU A 173 7.75 1.18 -9.90
N THR A 174 7.69 0.05 -10.59
CA THR A 174 7.53 0.03 -12.05
C THR A 174 6.86 -1.26 -12.51
N SER A 175 5.86 -1.16 -13.37
CA SER A 175 5.35 -2.32 -14.11
C SER A 175 6.45 -2.86 -15.03
N ARG A 176 6.27 -4.11 -15.48
CA ARG A 176 7.16 -4.76 -16.44
C ARG A 176 7.24 -4.01 -17.78
N GLU A 177 6.13 -3.43 -18.22
CA GLU A 177 6.06 -2.60 -19.44
C GLU A 177 6.60 -1.19 -19.21
N GLY A 178 6.81 -0.84 -17.94
CA GLY A 178 7.36 0.44 -17.53
C GLY A 178 6.38 1.59 -17.70
N ASP A 179 5.07 1.36 -17.70
CA ASP A 179 4.02 2.34 -17.93
C ASP A 179 3.20 2.68 -16.66
N ALA A 180 3.13 1.76 -15.69
CA ALA A 180 2.49 1.93 -14.40
C ALA A 180 3.50 1.85 -13.25
N GLY A 181 3.15 2.36 -12.08
CA GLY A 181 4.07 2.41 -10.94
C GLY A 181 3.73 3.49 -9.92
N ASP A 182 2.49 3.61 -9.44
CA ASP A 182 2.19 4.68 -8.47
C ASP A 182 2.68 4.33 -7.06
N GLY A 183 3.15 5.33 -6.32
CA GLY A 183 3.39 5.19 -4.88
C GLY A 183 2.12 4.79 -4.15
N LEU A 184 1.14 5.68 -4.16
CA LEU A 184 -0.22 5.40 -3.71
C LEU A 184 -1.20 5.48 -4.90
N HIS A 185 -2.02 4.45 -5.08
CA HIS A 185 -3.11 4.42 -6.06
C HIS A 185 -4.45 4.32 -5.33
N LEU A 186 -5.20 5.42 -5.27
CA LEU A 186 -6.31 5.60 -4.34
C LEU A 186 -7.62 5.87 -5.09
N ARG A 187 -8.66 5.08 -4.80
CA ARG A 187 -9.99 5.19 -5.42
C ARG A 187 -11.11 5.10 -4.40
N ASP A 188 -12.00 6.08 -4.35
CA ASP A 188 -13.18 6.08 -3.47
C ASP A 188 -12.84 5.73 -2.00
N VAL A 189 -11.71 6.24 -1.49
CA VAL A 189 -11.12 5.85 -0.20
C VAL A 189 -10.75 7.09 0.61
N GLU A 190 -10.83 6.99 1.94
CA GLU A 190 -10.35 8.03 2.85
C GLU A 190 -8.95 7.68 3.35
N VAL A 191 -7.99 8.58 3.18
CA VAL A 191 -6.58 8.35 3.49
C VAL A 191 -5.99 9.48 4.32
N GLU A 192 -5.30 9.13 5.40
CA GLU A 192 -4.40 10.02 6.13
C GLU A 192 -2.99 9.44 6.07
N ALA A 193 -2.06 10.14 5.42
CA ALA A 193 -0.66 9.73 5.35
C ALA A 193 0.24 10.78 6.01
N ARG A 194 1.05 10.32 6.98
CA ARG A 194 2.05 11.14 7.66
C ARG A 194 3.44 10.56 7.48
N GLY A 195 4.40 11.39 7.09
CA GLY A 195 5.79 10.95 6.90
C GLY A 195 5.92 9.98 5.73
N LEU A 196 5.17 10.20 4.65
CA LEU A 196 5.21 9.38 3.44
C LEU A 196 6.43 9.79 2.60
N VAL A 197 7.21 8.81 2.17
CA VAL A 197 8.32 8.99 1.25
C VAL A 197 8.13 8.08 0.05
N VAL A 198 8.08 8.66 -1.14
CA VAL A 198 7.97 7.93 -2.41
C VAL A 198 9.12 8.31 -3.32
N ARG A 199 9.85 7.31 -3.85
CA ARG A 199 11.04 7.53 -4.67
C ARG A 199 11.10 6.60 -5.87
N ASP A 200 11.58 7.14 -6.98
CA ASP A 200 11.92 6.36 -8.18
C ASP A 200 10.74 5.51 -8.65
N VAL A 201 9.66 6.19 -9.04
CA VAL A 201 8.39 5.56 -9.40
C VAL A 201 7.99 5.91 -10.82
N ALA A 202 7.51 4.91 -11.56
CA ALA A 202 7.08 5.03 -12.94
C ALA A 202 5.74 5.78 -13.08
N GLY A 203 4.93 5.82 -12.04
CA GLY A 203 3.67 6.55 -12.00
C GLY A 203 3.80 7.88 -11.25
N ALA A 204 2.70 8.24 -10.60
CA ALA A 204 2.62 9.37 -9.69
C ALA A 204 3.15 8.97 -8.31
N GLY A 205 3.64 9.94 -7.55
CA GLY A 205 3.90 9.72 -6.12
C GLY A 205 2.62 9.34 -5.37
N VAL A 206 1.56 10.12 -5.60
CA VAL A 206 0.21 9.86 -5.10
C VAL A 206 -0.80 10.12 -6.22
N LEU A 207 -1.56 9.11 -6.59
CA LEU A 207 -2.73 9.21 -7.46
C LEU A 207 -4.00 9.03 -6.63
N ALA A 208 -4.88 10.03 -6.64
CA ALA A 208 -6.18 10.02 -6.01
C ALA A 208 -7.28 10.23 -7.05
N ALA A 209 -8.24 9.31 -7.12
CA ALA A 209 -9.29 9.31 -8.11
C ALA A 209 -10.64 8.92 -7.49
N GLN A 210 -11.71 9.08 -8.28
CA GLN A 210 -13.05 8.56 -8.00
C GLN A 210 -13.56 8.96 -6.61
N GLY A 211 -13.51 10.25 -6.29
CA GLY A 211 -14.01 10.78 -5.01
C GLY A 211 -13.13 10.48 -3.78
N ALA A 212 -11.91 9.94 -3.97
CA ALA A 212 -10.96 9.72 -2.87
C ALA A 212 -10.68 11.01 -2.08
N ARG A 213 -10.57 10.88 -0.76
CA ARG A 213 -10.27 11.98 0.17
C ARG A 213 -8.92 11.70 0.83
N VAL A 214 -7.93 12.54 0.54
CA VAL A 214 -6.55 12.28 0.95
C VAL A 214 -6.01 13.46 1.73
N VAL A 215 -5.45 13.18 2.90
CA VAL A 215 -4.71 14.13 3.72
C VAL A 215 -3.25 13.67 3.79
N LEU A 216 -2.35 14.50 3.28
CA LEU A 216 -0.91 14.28 3.28
C LEU A 216 -0.24 15.23 4.27
N ARG A 217 0.62 14.70 5.13
CA ARG A 217 1.40 15.46 6.10
C ARG A 217 2.86 15.05 6.01
N GLU A 218 3.77 16.01 5.91
CA GLU A 218 5.22 15.76 5.90
C GLU A 218 5.58 14.71 4.81
N THR A 219 5.20 14.99 3.57
CA THR A 219 5.28 14.04 2.44
C THR A 219 6.39 14.43 1.47
N VAL A 220 7.24 13.48 1.08
CA VAL A 220 8.36 13.69 0.16
C VAL A 220 8.22 12.77 -1.05
N LEU A 221 8.12 13.36 -2.24
CA LEU A 221 7.94 12.67 -3.51
C LEU A 221 9.11 13.02 -4.44
N THR A 222 9.94 12.04 -4.79
CA THR A 222 11.13 12.29 -5.62
C THR A 222 11.18 11.36 -6.81
N SER A 223 11.60 11.88 -7.97
CA SER A 223 11.77 11.07 -9.19
C SER A 223 10.47 10.35 -9.60
N CYS A 224 9.31 10.99 -9.42
CA CYS A 224 8.03 10.45 -9.90
C CYS A 224 7.84 10.80 -11.38
N ARG A 225 7.67 9.81 -12.24
CA ARG A 225 7.73 10.05 -13.69
C ARG A 225 6.52 10.82 -14.23
N THR A 226 5.29 10.58 -13.72
CA THR A 226 4.09 11.25 -14.27
C THR A 226 3.70 12.52 -13.51
N ALA A 227 3.75 12.48 -12.18
CA ALA A 227 3.50 13.64 -11.31
C ALA A 227 3.96 13.38 -9.88
N GLY A 228 4.11 14.43 -9.07
CA GLY A 228 4.15 14.28 -7.61
C GLY A 228 2.79 13.80 -7.09
N VAL A 229 1.81 14.70 -7.12
CA VAL A 229 0.42 14.41 -6.73
C VAL A 229 -0.50 14.57 -7.92
N TRP A 230 -1.37 13.59 -8.15
CA TRP A 230 -2.39 13.58 -9.19
C TRP A 230 -3.76 13.40 -8.55
N GLY A 231 -4.66 14.36 -8.74
CA GLY A 231 -6.05 14.31 -8.30
C GLY A 231 -7.00 14.38 -9.48
N GLU A 232 -7.88 13.39 -9.64
CA GLU A 232 -8.86 13.36 -10.72
C GLU A 232 -10.23 12.81 -10.28
N THR A 233 -11.21 12.91 -11.17
CA THR A 233 -12.55 12.32 -11.03
C THR A 233 -13.14 12.54 -9.62
N LEU A 234 -13.34 13.80 -9.25
CA LEU A 234 -13.89 14.24 -7.94
C LEU A 234 -12.98 14.03 -6.72
N ALA A 235 -11.71 13.62 -6.89
CA ALA A 235 -10.80 13.46 -5.76
C ALA A 235 -10.51 14.78 -5.03
N ARG A 236 -10.26 14.69 -3.73
CA ARG A 236 -9.94 15.82 -2.85
C ARG A 236 -8.66 15.51 -2.10
N VAL A 237 -7.60 16.26 -2.36
CA VAL A 237 -6.31 16.11 -1.70
C VAL A 237 -5.98 17.38 -0.92
N THR A 238 -5.67 17.23 0.36
CA THR A 238 -5.09 18.29 1.19
C THR A 238 -3.69 17.89 1.59
N ALA A 239 -2.71 18.79 1.47
CA ALA A 239 -1.33 18.52 1.81
C ALA A 239 -0.71 19.65 2.66
N GLU A 240 0.04 19.26 3.68
CA GLU A 240 0.81 20.14 4.56
C GLU A 240 2.26 19.63 4.64
N GLY A 241 3.23 20.47 4.31
CA GLY A 241 4.64 20.08 4.22
C GLY A 241 4.89 19.06 3.11
N LEU A 242 4.58 19.43 1.86
CA LEU A 242 4.77 18.60 0.67
C LEU A 242 6.07 19.00 -0.04
N GLU A 243 6.94 18.03 -0.30
CA GLU A 243 8.12 18.19 -1.14
C GLU A 243 7.98 17.35 -2.41
N VAL A 244 8.15 17.97 -3.58
CA VAL A 244 8.16 17.28 -4.87
C VAL A 244 9.39 17.68 -5.69
N ARG A 245 10.27 16.71 -5.99
CA ARG A 245 11.53 16.99 -6.69
C ARG A 245 11.83 16.02 -7.83
N GLY A 246 12.35 16.57 -8.93
CA GLY A 246 12.88 15.78 -10.04
C GLY A 246 11.81 14.94 -10.75
N SER A 247 10.54 15.32 -10.69
CA SER A 247 9.47 14.60 -11.38
C SER A 247 9.56 14.78 -12.90
N GLY A 248 9.26 13.71 -13.64
CA GLY A 248 9.19 13.74 -15.11
C GLY A 248 7.98 14.53 -15.63
N GLY A 249 6.96 14.71 -14.80
CA GLY A 249 5.82 15.59 -15.07
C GLY A 249 5.70 16.72 -14.04
N PRO A 250 4.51 17.31 -13.88
CA PRO A 250 4.28 18.42 -12.96
C PRO A 250 4.35 17.97 -11.48
N ALA A 251 4.60 18.91 -10.57
CA ALA A 251 4.51 18.61 -9.15
C ALA A 251 3.08 18.24 -8.73
N LEU A 252 2.09 18.96 -9.26
CA LEU A 252 0.67 18.78 -8.99
C LEU A 252 -0.14 18.66 -10.29
N VAL A 253 -1.05 17.69 -10.35
CA VAL A 253 -2.00 17.51 -11.47
C VAL A 253 -3.43 17.47 -10.91
N ALA A 254 -4.32 18.30 -11.48
CA ALA A 254 -5.73 18.32 -11.12
C ALA A 254 -6.62 18.25 -12.38
N LEU A 255 -7.39 17.19 -12.54
CA LEU A 255 -8.26 16.96 -13.72
C LEU A 255 -9.67 16.57 -13.28
N GLU A 256 -10.64 16.67 -14.19
CA GLU A 256 -11.98 16.07 -14.02
C GLU A 256 -12.65 16.34 -12.65
N ASN A 257 -12.72 17.62 -12.24
CA ASN A 257 -13.26 18.04 -10.93
C ASN A 257 -12.40 17.64 -9.72
N GLY A 258 -11.12 17.37 -9.93
CA GLY A 258 -10.14 17.17 -8.86
C GLY A 258 -9.84 18.47 -8.09
N VAL A 259 -9.79 18.38 -6.77
CA VAL A 259 -9.52 19.52 -5.88
C VAL A 259 -8.27 19.26 -5.07
N LEU A 260 -7.26 20.11 -5.24
CA LEU A 260 -6.01 20.08 -4.49
C LEU A 260 -5.88 21.33 -3.61
N ARG A 261 -5.55 21.14 -2.34
CA ARG A 261 -5.19 22.22 -1.40
C ARG A 261 -3.84 21.91 -0.78
N VAL A 262 -2.84 22.75 -1.04
CA VAL A 262 -1.47 22.52 -0.57
C VAL A 262 -1.00 23.76 0.18
N GLU A 263 -0.80 23.63 1.50
CA GLU A 263 -0.45 24.78 2.35
C GLU A 263 1.04 25.14 2.27
N ASP A 264 1.93 24.15 2.29
CA ASP A 264 3.38 24.34 2.21
C ASP A 264 3.96 23.40 1.17
N LEU A 265 4.46 23.95 0.06
CA LEU A 265 5.02 23.21 -1.07
C LEU A 265 6.47 23.62 -1.35
N SER A 266 7.39 22.66 -1.28
CA SER A 266 8.74 22.78 -1.86
C SER A 266 8.78 21.99 -3.16
N ALA A 267 8.89 22.67 -4.29
CA ALA A 267 8.98 22.03 -5.61
C ALA A 267 10.32 22.37 -6.29
N GLY A 268 10.96 21.42 -6.97
CA GLY A 268 12.19 21.68 -7.71
C GLY A 268 12.42 20.68 -8.83
N ASP A 269 13.00 21.15 -9.95
CA ASP A 269 13.43 20.30 -11.07
C ASP A 269 12.33 19.41 -11.67
N ASN A 270 11.06 19.79 -11.55
CA ASN A 270 9.93 19.05 -12.13
C ASN A 270 9.73 19.46 -13.59
N ALA A 271 9.91 18.53 -14.54
CA ALA A 271 9.94 18.83 -15.97
C ALA A 271 8.59 19.35 -16.51
N GLY A 272 7.47 18.95 -15.91
CA GLY A 272 6.12 19.44 -16.25
C GLY A 272 5.72 20.73 -15.53
N GLY A 273 6.62 21.38 -14.79
CA GLY A 273 6.31 22.59 -14.04
C GLY A 273 5.69 22.33 -12.66
N LEU A 274 5.12 23.37 -12.07
CA LEU A 274 4.52 23.29 -10.74
C LEU A 274 3.13 22.64 -10.75
N VAL A 275 2.25 23.10 -11.64
CA VAL A 275 0.84 22.66 -11.71
C VAL A 275 0.42 22.46 -13.16
N ALA A 276 -0.23 21.33 -13.43
CA ALA A 276 -1.08 21.16 -14.61
C ALA A 276 -2.53 20.95 -14.15
N ALA A 277 -3.46 21.73 -14.69
CA ALA A 277 -4.85 21.63 -14.31
C ALA A 277 -5.79 21.84 -15.51
N ASP A 278 -6.86 21.04 -15.57
CA ASP A 278 -7.98 21.26 -16.48
C ASP A 278 -9.08 22.05 -15.76
N CYS A 279 -9.15 23.36 -16.03
CA CYS A 279 -10.05 24.27 -15.33
C CYS A 279 -11.52 24.20 -15.76
N ALA A 280 -11.95 23.10 -16.35
CA ALA A 280 -13.37 22.80 -16.52
C ALA A 280 -14.02 22.38 -15.19
N GLY A 281 -15.33 22.67 -15.05
CA GLY A 281 -16.14 22.23 -13.92
C GLY A 281 -15.63 22.74 -12.56
N ASP A 282 -15.55 21.83 -11.59
CA ASP A 282 -15.17 22.12 -10.20
C ASP A 282 -13.67 21.94 -9.92
N THR A 283 -12.85 21.69 -10.95
CA THR A 283 -11.40 21.52 -10.77
C THR A 283 -10.82 22.76 -10.08
N ARG A 284 -10.03 22.57 -9.03
CA ARG A 284 -9.40 23.67 -8.28
C ARG A 284 -8.08 23.26 -7.66
N VAL A 285 -7.08 24.14 -7.77
CA VAL A 285 -5.81 24.03 -7.04
C VAL A 285 -5.62 25.28 -6.19
N THR A 286 -5.42 25.11 -4.89
CA THR A 286 -5.14 26.19 -3.94
C THR A 286 -3.77 25.97 -3.33
N LEU A 287 -2.88 26.95 -3.47
CA LEU A 287 -1.52 26.93 -2.96
C LEU A 287 -1.36 27.98 -1.84
N GLY A 288 -0.75 27.58 -0.73
CA GLY A 288 -0.36 28.46 0.38
C GLY A 288 1.02 29.07 0.13
N ARG A 289 2.08 28.53 0.71
CA ARG A 289 3.48 28.91 0.45
C ARG A 289 4.12 27.96 -0.57
N VAL A 290 4.91 28.51 -1.48
CA VAL A 290 5.62 27.76 -2.53
C VAL A 290 7.09 28.17 -2.58
N GLU A 291 7.99 27.20 -2.54
CA GLU A 291 9.44 27.39 -2.64
C GLU A 291 10.04 26.54 -3.78
N GLY A 292 11.21 26.96 -4.30
CA GLY A 292 12.11 26.15 -5.13
C GLY A 292 11.91 26.18 -6.66
N GLN A 293 10.69 26.32 -7.18
CA GLN A 293 10.43 26.31 -8.64
C GLN A 293 9.82 27.62 -9.12
N ALA A 294 10.55 28.37 -9.95
CA ALA A 294 10.17 29.69 -10.42
C ALA A 294 9.17 29.65 -11.59
N SER A 295 7.91 29.31 -11.33
CA SER A 295 6.71 29.77 -12.07
C SER A 295 5.49 28.93 -11.70
N VAL A 296 4.50 29.56 -11.07
CA VAL A 296 3.12 29.34 -11.50
C VAL A 296 3.13 29.84 -12.94
N GLY A 297 2.93 28.96 -13.93
CA GLY A 297 2.75 29.38 -15.32
C GLY A 297 1.61 30.42 -15.42
N PRO A 298 1.36 31.05 -16.59
CA PRO A 298 0.24 31.98 -16.76
C PRO A 298 -1.02 31.36 -16.14
N GLY A 299 -1.49 31.98 -15.04
CA GLY A 299 -2.29 31.32 -14.03
C GLY A 299 -3.53 30.68 -14.65
N ALA A 300 -3.54 29.35 -14.67
CA ALA A 300 -4.75 28.61 -15.00
C ALA A 300 -5.89 29.16 -14.11
N PRO A 301 -7.08 29.49 -14.65
CA PRO A 301 -8.13 30.20 -13.89
C PRO A 301 -8.55 29.51 -12.58
N CYS A 302 -8.36 28.19 -12.51
CA CYS A 302 -8.68 27.35 -11.37
C CYS A 302 -7.51 27.18 -10.36
N VAL A 303 -6.36 27.77 -10.63
CA VAL A 303 -5.17 27.74 -9.77
C VAL A 303 -5.06 29.06 -9.03
N THR A 304 -5.15 29.00 -7.71
CA THR A 304 -5.00 30.14 -6.81
C THR A 304 -3.79 29.93 -5.92
N GLY A 305 -3.04 30.99 -5.63
CA GLY A 305 -1.80 30.90 -4.88
C GLY A 305 -1.34 32.25 -4.36
N PRO A 306 -0.22 32.28 -3.62
CA PRO A 306 0.32 33.51 -3.10
C PRO A 306 0.67 34.44 -4.27
N SER A 307 0.20 35.68 -4.21
CA SER A 307 0.68 36.75 -5.09
C SER A 307 2.20 36.84 -4.91
N ARG A 308 2.96 36.85 -6.01
CA ARG A 308 4.39 37.17 -5.95
C ARG A 308 4.62 38.53 -5.28
#